data_AF-A0A645D5U1-F1
#
_entry.id   AF-A0A645D5U1-F1
#
_cell.length_a   1.000
_cell.length_b   1.000
_cell.length_c   1.000
_cell.angle_alpha   90.00
_cell.angle_beta   90.00
_cell.angle_gamma   90.00
#
_symmetry.space_group_name_H-M   'P 1'
#
loop_
_entity.id
_entity.type
_entity.pdbx_description
1 polymer ?
#
loop_
_entity_poly.entity_id
_entity_poly.type
_entity_poly.pdbx_seq_one_letter_code
_entity_poly.pdbx_strand_id
1 'polypeptide(L)'
;MNAQAKKRDKHPTRLTPAAQYVLLYYLLERNSENEFTLKKLEEIVPYNYVTLARAVTSLENCQLCDTEIKDDTGIKFIRFKDSKRELWTKAQSYLSSPVKKTLYCDVTPEGNFSISGINALSHYSHLNPEQYGTMAIWDKQFNQADGQYNEIEGLYKIEIWKYPVTIPYQPDGGIVDKLSLYLSMEDDPDSRIEKELEIMIEEIKW
;
A
#
# COMPACT_ATOMS: atom_id res chain seq x y z
N MET A 1 0.09 -25.52 -39.04
CA MET A 1 0.47 -24.12 -38.73
C MET A 1 -0.79 -23.34 -38.42
N ASN A 2 -0.89 -22.76 -37.23
CA ASN A 2 -1.35 -21.39 -36.95
C ASN A 2 -1.63 -21.25 -35.46
N ALA A 3 -0.56 -20.92 -34.74
CA ALA A 3 -0.63 -20.41 -33.39
C ALA A 3 -1.25 -19.01 -33.44
N GLN A 4 -2.43 -18.84 -32.84
CA GLN A 4 -2.91 -17.51 -32.49
C GLN A 4 -2.13 -17.04 -31.27
N ALA A 5 -1.04 -16.32 -31.52
CA ALA A 5 -0.37 -15.51 -30.52
C ALA A 5 -1.36 -14.46 -30.00
N LYS A 6 -1.83 -14.67 -28.77
CA LYS A 6 -2.62 -13.70 -28.01
C LYS A 6 -1.73 -12.46 -27.82
N LYS A 7 -2.01 -11.38 -28.57
CA LYS A 7 -1.39 -10.07 -28.35
C LYS A 7 -1.63 -9.70 -26.88
N ARG A 8 -0.58 -9.74 -26.06
CA ARG A 8 -0.59 -9.18 -24.71
C ARG A 8 -0.67 -7.66 -24.87
N ASP A 9 -1.66 -7.05 -24.24
CA ASP A 9 -1.76 -5.59 -24.12
C ASP A 9 -0.44 -5.01 -23.60
N LYS A 10 -0.04 -3.87 -24.16
CA LYS A 10 1.22 -3.16 -23.88
C LYS A 10 1.18 -2.32 -22.59
N HIS A 11 0.18 -2.50 -21.75
CA HIS A 11 0.13 -1.86 -20.45
C HIS A 11 0.65 -2.82 -19.38
N PRO A 12 1.62 -2.39 -18.54
CA PRO A 12 2.00 -3.17 -17.38
C PRO A 12 0.76 -3.44 -16.53
N THR A 13 0.45 -4.72 -16.28
CA THR A 13 -0.65 -5.10 -15.42
C THR A 13 -0.35 -4.60 -14.00
N ARG A 14 -1.15 -3.66 -13.50
CA ARG A 14 -1.00 -3.14 -12.12
C ARG A 14 -1.02 -4.30 -11.11
N LEU A 15 -0.29 -4.13 -10.00
CA LEU A 15 -0.32 -5.08 -8.91
C LEU A 15 -1.73 -5.21 -8.33
N THR A 16 -2.08 -6.43 -7.92
CA THR A 16 -3.26 -6.60 -7.08
C THR A 16 -3.06 -5.87 -5.74
N PRO A 17 -4.14 -5.42 -5.05
CA PRO A 17 -4.01 -4.75 -3.75
C PRO A 17 -3.20 -5.54 -2.71
N ALA A 18 -3.38 -6.86 -2.66
CA ALA A 18 -2.61 -7.72 -1.77
C ALA A 18 -1.13 -7.82 -2.17
N ALA A 19 -0.82 -7.88 -3.47
CA ALA A 19 0.56 -7.87 -3.97
C ALA A 19 1.28 -6.55 -3.66
N GLN A 20 0.60 -5.43 -3.89
CA GLN A 20 1.10 -4.11 -3.54
C GLN A 20 1.37 -4.03 -2.03
N TYR A 21 0.42 -4.42 -1.19
CA TYR A 21 0.61 -4.40 0.26
C TYR A 21 1.79 -5.27 0.74
N VAL A 22 1.97 -6.48 0.19
CA VAL A 22 3.13 -7.34 0.50
C VAL A 22 4.44 -6.65 0.11
N LEU A 23 4.48 -6.00 -1.04
CA LEU A 23 5.65 -5.23 -1.47
C LEU A 23 5.92 -4.04 -0.54
N LEU A 24 4.91 -3.25 -0.20
CA LEU A 24 5.06 -2.09 0.69
C LEU A 24 5.53 -2.53 2.09
N TYR A 25 4.98 -3.62 2.62
CA TYR A 25 5.48 -4.25 3.85
C TYR A 25 6.97 -4.56 3.74
N TYR A 26 7.40 -5.26 2.68
CA TYR A 26 8.81 -5.62 2.50
C TYR A 26 9.71 -4.37 2.46
N LEU A 27 9.32 -3.35 1.69
CA LEU A 27 10.10 -2.11 1.56
C LEU A 27 10.27 -1.41 2.91
N LEU A 28 9.21 -1.36 3.71
CA LEU A 28 9.16 -0.63 4.98
C LEU A 28 9.68 -1.42 6.20
N GLU A 29 9.76 -2.74 6.13
CA GLU A 29 10.22 -3.60 7.24
C GLU A 29 11.74 -3.52 7.44
N ARG A 30 12.20 -2.98 8.57
CA ARG A 30 13.63 -2.69 8.81
C ARG A 30 14.49 -3.94 9.00
N ASN A 31 13.91 -5.01 9.50
CA ASN A 31 14.60 -6.27 9.76
C ASN A 31 14.24 -7.34 8.72
N SER A 32 13.81 -6.93 7.53
CA SER A 32 13.31 -7.85 6.51
C SER A 32 14.38 -8.87 6.15
N GLU A 33 14.10 -10.14 6.38
CA GLU A 33 14.83 -11.22 5.74
C GLU A 33 14.75 -11.04 4.22
N ASN A 34 15.83 -11.30 3.48
CA ASN A 34 15.78 -11.21 2.01
C ASN A 34 14.95 -12.33 1.38
N GLU A 35 14.43 -13.26 2.19
CA GLU A 35 13.72 -14.43 1.76
C GLU A 35 12.52 -14.71 2.68
N PHE A 36 11.38 -15.02 2.07
CA PHE A 36 10.15 -15.35 2.79
C PHE A 36 9.54 -16.64 2.25
N THR A 37 8.69 -17.26 3.06
CA THR A 37 7.73 -18.26 2.59
C THR A 37 6.32 -17.69 2.66
N LEU A 38 5.39 -18.28 1.90
CA LEU A 38 3.98 -17.91 1.99
C LEU A 38 3.41 -18.08 3.40
N LYS A 39 3.82 -19.13 4.12
CA LYS A 39 3.41 -19.35 5.51
C LYS A 39 3.91 -18.24 6.42
N LYS A 40 5.16 -17.80 6.23
CA LYS A 40 5.71 -16.70 7.04
C LYS A 40 4.97 -15.39 6.78
N LEU A 41 4.64 -15.10 5.52
CA LEU A 41 3.82 -13.94 5.19
C LEU A 41 2.42 -14.03 5.81
N GLU A 42 1.79 -15.21 5.80
CA GLU A 42 0.46 -15.43 6.40
C GLU A 42 0.42 -15.14 7.91
N GLU A 43 1.53 -15.34 8.63
CA GLU A 43 1.66 -14.97 10.05
C GLU A 43 1.77 -13.46 10.28
N ILE A 44 2.14 -12.68 9.26
CA ILE A 44 2.52 -11.28 9.40
C ILE A 44 1.44 -10.36 8.85
N VAL A 45 1.00 -10.59 7.61
CA VAL A 45 0.04 -9.73 6.93
C VAL A 45 -1.38 -10.31 7.04
N PRO A 46 -2.44 -9.49 7.01
CA PRO A 46 -3.81 -9.94 7.24
C PRO A 46 -4.44 -10.60 6.01
N TYR A 47 -3.70 -11.52 5.38
CA TYR A 47 -4.13 -12.26 4.19
C TYR A 47 -3.89 -13.75 4.37
N ASN A 48 -4.87 -14.55 3.95
CA ASN A 48 -4.71 -15.99 3.91
C ASN A 48 -3.75 -16.45 2.81
N TYR A 49 -3.29 -17.69 2.94
CA TYR A 49 -2.34 -18.34 2.04
C TYR A 49 -2.73 -18.25 0.57
N VAL A 50 -4.01 -18.47 0.24
CA VAL A 50 -4.50 -18.45 -1.15
C VAL A 50 -4.37 -17.05 -1.76
N THR A 51 -4.68 -16.01 -0.97
CA THR A 51 -4.53 -14.61 -1.38
C THR A 51 -3.05 -14.27 -1.56
N LEU A 52 -2.19 -14.73 -0.65
CA LEU A 52 -0.75 -14.51 -0.71
C LEU A 52 -0.10 -15.24 -1.89
N ALA A 53 -0.52 -16.45 -2.21
CA ALA A 53 -0.03 -17.18 -3.38
C ALA A 53 -0.29 -16.40 -4.67
N ARG A 54 -1.50 -15.83 -4.82
CA ARG A 54 -1.86 -14.96 -5.95
C ARG A 54 -1.08 -13.65 -5.94
N ALA A 55 -0.89 -13.06 -4.76
CA ALA A 55 -0.12 -11.83 -4.59
C ALA A 55 1.34 -12.01 -5.03
N VAL A 56 1.98 -13.10 -4.61
CA VAL A 56 3.34 -13.47 -5.02
C VAL A 56 3.43 -13.74 -6.52
N THR A 57 2.47 -14.46 -7.10
CA THR A 57 2.43 -14.63 -8.57
C THR A 57 2.30 -13.28 -9.30
N SER A 58 1.54 -12.32 -8.75
CA SER A 58 1.45 -10.97 -9.30
C SER A 58 2.80 -10.24 -9.25
N LEU A 59 3.54 -10.34 -8.14
CA LEU A 59 4.87 -9.74 -8.00
C LEU A 59 5.90 -10.37 -8.95
N GLU A 60 5.89 -11.69 -9.06
CA GLU A 60 6.74 -12.48 -9.96
C GLU A 60 6.48 -12.13 -11.43
N ASN A 61 5.21 -12.01 -11.84
CA ASN A 61 4.85 -11.58 -13.19
C ASN A 61 5.33 -10.17 -13.54
N CYS A 62 5.51 -9.30 -12.54
CA CYS A 62 6.06 -7.95 -12.69
C CYS A 62 7.59 -7.92 -12.51
N GLN A 63 8.23 -9.09 -12.35
CA GLN A 63 9.67 -9.24 -12.11
C GLN A 63 10.17 -8.46 -10.88
N LEU A 64 9.32 -8.31 -9.86
CA LEU A 64 9.64 -7.62 -8.61
C LEU A 64 10.21 -8.57 -7.55
N CYS A 65 9.92 -9.87 -7.67
CA CYS A 65 10.53 -10.91 -6.86
C CYS A 65 10.78 -12.16 -7.70
N ASP A 66 11.68 -13.01 -7.22
CA ASP A 66 11.85 -14.36 -7.72
C ASP A 66 11.28 -15.36 -6.74
N THR A 67 10.91 -16.52 -7.26
CA THR A 67 10.49 -17.63 -6.42
C THR A 67 11.21 -18.91 -6.78
N GLU A 68 11.56 -19.69 -5.75
CA GLU A 68 12.35 -20.90 -5.90
C GLU A 68 11.84 -21.99 -4.96
N ILE A 69 11.86 -23.24 -5.42
CA ILE A 69 11.66 -24.41 -4.58
C ILE A 69 13.05 -25.00 -4.37
N LYS A 70 13.57 -24.92 -3.14
CA LYS A 70 14.96 -25.31 -2.85
C LYS A 70 15.15 -26.82 -2.71
N ASP A 71 14.15 -27.52 -2.19
CA ASP A 71 14.26 -28.94 -1.81
C ASP A 71 12.99 -29.73 -2.18
N ASP A 72 13.04 -31.05 -1.97
CA ASP A 72 11.92 -31.99 -2.14
C ASP A 72 10.73 -31.73 -1.18
N THR A 73 10.86 -30.76 -0.26
CA THR A 73 9.79 -30.32 0.64
C THR A 73 8.64 -29.60 -0.09
N GLY A 74 8.89 -29.12 -1.32
CA GLY A 74 7.91 -28.36 -2.09
C GLY A 74 7.65 -26.94 -1.57
N ILE A 75 8.45 -26.45 -0.61
CA ILE A 75 8.30 -25.12 -0.04
C ILE A 75 8.79 -24.07 -1.05
N LYS A 76 7.90 -23.13 -1.39
CA LYS A 76 8.18 -22.00 -2.27
C LYS A 76 8.75 -20.84 -1.46
N PHE A 77 10.01 -20.52 -1.72
CA PHE A 77 10.71 -19.35 -1.20
C PHE A 77 10.55 -18.17 -2.15
N ILE A 78 10.44 -16.97 -1.57
CA ILE A 78 10.22 -15.70 -2.26
C ILE A 78 11.41 -14.81 -1.94
N ARG A 79 12.11 -14.32 -2.95
CA ARG A 79 13.31 -13.49 -2.79
C ARG A 79 13.18 -12.18 -3.55
N PHE A 80 13.51 -11.08 -2.89
CA PHE A 80 13.70 -9.79 -3.52
C PHE A 80 15.20 -9.60 -3.76
N LYS A 81 15.61 -9.47 -5.03
CA LYS A 81 17.03 -9.37 -5.40
C LYS A 81 17.53 -7.93 -5.42
N ASP A 82 16.67 -7.02 -5.86
CA ASP A 82 16.97 -5.59 -5.97
C ASP A 82 17.00 -4.98 -4.55
N SER A 83 17.82 -3.94 -4.34
CA SER A 83 17.71 -3.15 -3.11
C SER A 83 16.31 -2.55 -2.99
N LYS A 84 15.86 -2.22 -1.78
CA LYS A 84 14.52 -1.68 -1.58
C LYS A 84 14.27 -0.39 -2.37
N ARG A 85 15.29 0.49 -2.48
CA ARG A 85 15.19 1.71 -3.29
C ARG A 85 15.04 1.41 -4.79
N GLU A 86 15.82 0.47 -5.31
CA GLU A 86 15.71 0.04 -6.72
C GLU A 86 14.35 -0.62 -6.97
N LEU A 87 13.91 -1.46 -6.05
CA LEU A 87 12.63 -2.15 -6.13
C LEU A 87 11.44 -1.18 -6.09
N TRP A 88 11.48 -0.16 -5.22
CA TRP A 88 10.50 0.93 -5.20
C TRP A 88 10.43 1.64 -6.55
N THR A 89 11.60 2.03 -7.09
CA THR A 89 11.71 2.73 -8.38
C THR A 89 11.14 1.89 -9.52
N LYS A 90 11.48 0.59 -9.56
CA LYS A 90 11.00 -0.36 -10.56
C LYS A 90 9.50 -0.64 -10.44
N ALA A 91 8.98 -0.65 -9.21
CA ALA A 91 7.58 -0.93 -8.93
C ALA A 91 6.63 0.19 -9.33
N GLN A 92 7.08 1.44 -9.41
CA GLN A 92 6.25 2.64 -9.67
C GLN A 92 5.18 2.42 -10.75
N SER A 93 5.56 1.91 -11.92
CA SER A 93 4.63 1.69 -13.05
C SER A 93 3.51 0.65 -12.78
N TYR A 94 3.65 -0.17 -11.74
CA TYR A 94 2.69 -1.19 -11.35
C TYR A 94 1.87 -0.82 -10.11
N LEU A 95 2.27 0.24 -9.39
CA LEU A 95 1.59 0.70 -8.19
C LEU A 95 0.30 1.46 -8.54
N SER A 96 -0.55 1.61 -7.54
CA SER A 96 -1.78 2.38 -7.66
C SER A 96 -2.14 3.03 -6.34
N SER A 97 -2.87 4.14 -6.41
CA SER A 97 -3.44 4.74 -5.21
C SER A 97 -4.18 3.70 -4.34
N PRO A 98 -3.94 3.68 -3.01
CA PRO A 98 -4.68 2.82 -2.10
C PRO A 98 -6.16 3.18 -2.07
N VAL A 99 -6.50 4.44 -2.38
CA VAL A 99 -7.85 4.96 -2.27
C VAL A 99 -8.76 4.26 -3.29
N LYS A 100 -9.77 3.58 -2.76
CA LYS A 100 -10.86 2.93 -3.51
C LYS A 100 -12.02 3.89 -3.70
N LYS A 101 -12.35 4.64 -2.64
CA LYS A 101 -13.48 5.55 -2.57
C LYS A 101 -13.20 6.64 -1.54
N THR A 102 -13.72 7.83 -1.78
CA THR A 102 -13.73 8.93 -0.83
C THR A 102 -15.15 9.23 -0.39
N LEU A 103 -15.33 9.46 0.91
CA LEU A 103 -16.56 9.90 1.55
C LEU A 103 -16.25 11.08 2.48
N TYR A 104 -17.29 11.68 3.04
CA TYR A 104 -17.18 12.81 3.96
C TYR A 104 -18.16 12.69 5.11
N CYS A 105 -17.80 13.24 6.28
CA CYS A 105 -18.66 13.35 7.45
C CYS A 105 -18.34 14.60 8.29
N ASP A 106 -19.31 15.08 9.06
CA ASP A 106 -19.17 16.28 9.91
C ASP A 106 -18.84 15.97 11.37
N VAL A 107 -18.71 14.68 11.70
CA VAL A 107 -18.34 14.21 13.03
C VAL A 107 -17.05 13.42 12.93
N THR A 108 -16.24 13.44 13.99
CA THR A 108 -15.03 12.63 14.07
C THR A 108 -15.42 11.16 13.89
N PRO A 109 -14.87 10.45 12.90
CA PRO A 109 -15.20 9.05 12.69
C PRO A 109 -14.68 8.21 13.86
N GLU A 110 -15.55 7.40 14.46
CA GLU A 110 -15.19 6.47 15.51
C GLU A 110 -14.81 5.10 14.92
N GLY A 111 -13.87 4.40 15.55
CA GLY A 111 -13.42 3.07 15.12
C GLY A 111 -11.96 3.05 14.66
N ASN A 112 -11.63 2.05 13.83
CA ASN A 112 -10.25 1.77 13.40
C ASN A 112 -9.82 2.64 12.21
N PHE A 113 -9.98 3.95 12.34
CA PHE A 113 -9.51 4.92 11.35
C PHE A 113 -8.07 5.36 11.67
N SER A 114 -7.27 5.55 10.64
CA SER A 114 -5.93 6.13 10.73
C SER A 114 -5.88 7.52 10.11
N ILE A 115 -5.07 8.42 10.66
CA ILE A 115 -4.81 9.75 10.09
C ILE A 115 -4.12 9.57 8.73
N SER A 116 -4.64 10.25 7.70
CA SER A 116 -4.14 10.25 6.31
C SER A 116 -4.02 11.71 5.80
N GLY A 117 -3.69 11.87 4.53
CA GLY A 117 -3.62 13.16 3.83
C GLY A 117 -2.61 14.13 4.42
N ILE A 118 -2.91 15.43 4.35
CA ILE A 118 -2.05 16.52 4.86
C ILE A 118 -1.72 16.32 6.34
N ASN A 119 -2.68 15.87 7.15
CA ASN A 119 -2.43 15.65 8.58
C ASN A 119 -1.41 14.53 8.80
N ALA A 120 -1.47 13.43 8.04
CA ALA A 120 -0.43 12.40 8.11
C ALA A 120 0.92 12.92 7.59
N LEU A 121 0.92 13.65 6.47
CA LEU A 121 2.14 14.23 5.89
C LEU A 121 2.80 15.23 6.84
N SER A 122 2.02 16.00 7.62
CA SER A 122 2.52 16.98 8.59
C SER A 122 3.40 16.35 9.69
N HIS A 123 3.23 15.04 9.98
CA HIS A 123 4.11 14.34 10.92
C HIS A 123 5.52 14.09 10.39
N TYR A 124 5.72 14.21 9.08
CA TYR A 124 6.98 13.93 8.38
C TYR A 124 7.48 15.13 7.58
N SER A 125 6.82 16.28 7.70
CA SER A 125 7.07 17.47 6.87
C SER A 125 6.98 18.75 7.70
N HIS A 126 7.22 19.88 7.05
CA HIS A 126 7.02 21.21 7.65
C HIS A 126 5.61 21.77 7.41
N LEU A 127 4.68 20.95 6.89
CA LEU A 127 3.29 21.37 6.71
C LEU A 127 2.60 21.52 8.07
N ASN A 128 1.76 22.54 8.17
CA ASN A 128 0.87 22.65 9.31
C ASN A 128 -0.29 21.66 9.15
N PRO A 129 -0.66 20.92 10.21
CA PRO A 129 -1.85 20.09 10.18
C PRO A 129 -3.10 20.96 9.98
N GLU A 130 -4.10 20.38 9.34
CA GLU A 130 -5.42 21.00 9.20
C GLU A 130 -6.28 20.69 10.43
N GLN A 131 -7.17 21.62 10.78
CA GLN A 131 -8.10 21.46 11.91
C GLN A 131 -8.98 20.22 11.74
N TYR A 132 -9.46 19.99 10.53
CA TYR A 132 -10.18 18.79 10.13
C TYR A 132 -9.37 18.12 9.02
N GLY A 133 -9.11 16.83 9.20
CA GLY A 133 -8.15 16.11 8.36
C GLY A 133 -8.78 15.01 7.54
N THR A 134 -7.91 14.29 6.85
CA THR A 134 -8.27 13.05 6.15
C THR A 134 -8.04 11.86 7.07
N MET A 135 -9.00 10.95 7.10
CA MET A 135 -8.91 9.68 7.81
C MET A 135 -9.02 8.53 6.81
N ALA A 136 -8.27 7.46 7.00
CA ALA A 136 -8.27 6.28 6.15
C ALA A 136 -8.73 5.05 6.92
N ILE A 137 -9.40 4.14 6.22
CA ILE A 137 -9.82 2.84 6.74
C ILE A 137 -9.78 1.78 5.65
N TRP A 138 -9.45 0.54 6.00
CA TRP A 138 -9.50 -0.57 5.06
C TRP A 138 -10.94 -0.88 4.66
N ASP A 139 -11.21 -1.10 3.37
CA ASP A 139 -12.55 -1.42 2.87
C ASP A 139 -13.22 -2.63 3.54
N LYS A 140 -12.44 -3.60 4.02
CA LYS A 140 -12.97 -4.75 4.76
C LYS A 140 -13.40 -4.43 6.20
N GLN A 141 -12.96 -3.29 6.73
CA GLN A 141 -13.27 -2.83 8.08
C GLN A 141 -14.28 -1.68 8.08
N PHE A 142 -14.55 -1.09 6.93
CA PHE A 142 -15.51 0.00 6.80
C PHE A 142 -16.94 -0.51 6.68
N ASN A 143 -17.85 0.06 7.47
CA ASN A 143 -19.28 -0.13 7.34
C ASN A 143 -19.97 1.24 7.30
N GLN A 144 -20.68 1.52 6.21
CA GLN A 144 -21.35 2.81 6.03
C GLN A 144 -22.47 3.05 7.07
N ALA A 145 -23.01 1.99 7.68
CA ALA A 145 -24.04 2.13 8.71
C ALA A 145 -23.52 2.65 10.06
N ASP A 146 -22.19 2.65 10.27
CA ASP A 146 -21.58 3.05 11.54
C ASP A 146 -21.47 4.59 11.69
N GLY A 147 -21.89 5.35 10.67
CA GLY A 147 -21.84 6.81 10.70
C GLY A 147 -22.67 7.48 9.60
N GLN A 148 -22.69 8.81 9.62
CA GLN A 148 -23.35 9.62 8.59
C GLN A 148 -22.32 10.06 7.55
N TYR A 149 -22.24 9.29 6.47
CA TYR A 149 -21.30 9.53 5.38
C TYR A 149 -22.01 9.97 4.10
N ASN A 150 -21.39 10.89 3.35
CA ASN A 150 -21.85 11.33 2.04
C ASN A 150 -20.67 11.43 1.04
N GLU A 151 -20.97 11.68 -0.24
CA GLU A 151 -19.98 11.72 -1.33
C GLU A 151 -19.62 13.15 -1.79
N ILE A 152 -20.15 14.17 -1.12
CA ILE A 152 -20.09 15.57 -1.57
C ILE A 152 -19.06 16.34 -0.75
N GLU A 153 -19.33 16.54 0.54
CA GLU A 153 -18.52 17.37 1.43
C GLU A 153 -18.74 17.04 2.90
N GLY A 154 -17.84 17.53 3.75
CA GLY A 154 -17.95 17.45 5.19
C GLY A 154 -16.66 17.88 5.85
N LEU A 155 -16.67 18.06 7.17
CA LEU A 155 -15.49 18.47 7.93
C LEU A 155 -14.33 17.46 7.74
N TYR A 156 -14.61 16.16 7.83
CA TYR A 156 -13.62 15.10 7.67
C TYR A 156 -13.73 14.45 6.29
N LYS A 157 -12.59 14.28 5.62
CA LYS A 157 -12.46 13.44 4.41
C LYS A 157 -12.16 12.01 4.85
N ILE A 158 -12.90 11.04 4.33
CA ILE A 158 -12.75 9.62 4.63
C ILE A 158 -12.28 8.88 3.39
N GLU A 159 -11.09 8.29 3.45
CA GLU A 159 -10.53 7.45 2.40
C GLU A 159 -10.75 5.97 2.72
N ILE A 160 -11.49 5.29 1.87
CA ILE A 160 -11.67 3.83 1.96
C ILE A 160 -10.58 3.19 1.10
N TRP A 161 -9.68 2.43 1.71
CA TRP A 161 -8.50 1.87 1.05
C TRP A 161 -8.71 0.43 0.60
N LYS A 162 -8.04 0.03 -0.50
CA LYS A 162 -8.12 -1.32 -1.11
C LYS A 162 -7.42 -2.41 -0.30
N TYR A 163 -6.55 -2.02 0.61
CA TYR A 163 -5.72 -2.86 1.46
C TYR A 163 -5.55 -2.19 2.84
N PRO A 164 -4.98 -2.87 3.86
CA PRO A 164 -4.84 -2.29 5.19
C PRO A 164 -4.08 -0.97 5.21
N VAL A 165 -4.45 -0.07 6.12
CA VAL A 165 -3.97 1.32 6.14
C VAL A 165 -2.63 1.51 6.84
N THR A 166 -2.19 0.51 7.60
CA THR A 166 -0.90 0.49 8.28
C THR A 166 -0.15 -0.82 8.03
N ILE A 167 1.16 -0.80 8.26
CA ILE A 167 2.05 -1.94 8.07
C ILE A 167 2.32 -2.62 9.43
N PRO A 168 2.26 -3.97 9.53
CA PRO A 168 2.52 -4.67 10.78
C PRO A 168 3.90 -4.34 11.36
N TYR A 169 3.99 -4.36 12.69
CA TYR A 169 5.22 -4.12 13.45
C TYR A 169 5.85 -2.72 13.29
N GLN A 170 5.13 -1.78 12.66
CA GLN A 170 5.52 -0.38 12.65
C GLN A 170 4.85 0.38 13.80
N PRO A 171 5.55 1.30 14.48
CA PRO A 171 4.92 2.27 15.34
C PRO A 171 4.17 3.28 14.46
N ASP A 172 2.91 2.98 14.17
CA ASP A 172 2.08 3.81 13.28
C ASP A 172 1.34 4.90 14.05
N GLY A 173 1.08 4.73 15.36
CA GLY A 173 0.41 5.73 16.20
C GLY A 173 -0.99 6.09 15.69
N GLY A 174 -1.61 5.23 14.88
CA GLY A 174 -2.84 5.54 14.16
C GLY A 174 -2.63 6.45 12.94
N ILE A 175 -1.44 6.52 12.35
CA ILE A 175 -1.13 7.24 11.10
C ILE A 175 -0.88 6.20 10.00
N VAL A 176 -1.33 6.45 8.79
CA VAL A 176 -1.08 5.55 7.65
C VAL A 176 0.41 5.38 7.33
N ASP A 177 0.78 4.27 6.70
CA ASP A 177 2.17 4.05 6.31
C ASP A 177 2.65 5.04 5.22
N LYS A 178 3.95 5.37 5.25
CA LYS A 178 4.54 6.42 4.40
C LYS A 178 4.40 6.15 2.90
N LEU A 179 4.56 4.90 2.45
CA LEU A 179 4.52 4.60 1.02
C LEU A 179 3.08 4.61 0.50
N SER A 180 2.13 4.10 1.28
CA SER A 180 0.72 4.22 0.92
C SER A 180 0.22 5.66 0.97
N LEU A 181 0.68 6.47 1.92
CA LEU A 181 0.41 7.91 1.96
C LEU A 181 0.92 8.62 0.70
N TYR A 182 2.15 8.32 0.29
CA TYR A 182 2.68 8.83 -0.96
C TYR A 182 1.77 8.48 -2.14
N LEU A 183 1.41 7.21 -2.28
CA LEU A 183 0.55 6.73 -3.37
C LEU A 183 -0.89 7.30 -3.31
N SER A 184 -1.38 7.72 -2.15
CA SER A 184 -2.70 8.35 -2.05
C SER A 184 -2.70 9.82 -2.48
N MET A 185 -1.54 10.47 -2.49
CA MET A 185 -1.36 11.90 -2.73
C MET A 185 -0.45 12.23 -3.92
N GLU A 186 0.13 11.24 -4.62
CA GLU A 186 1.10 11.45 -5.70
C GLU A 186 0.58 12.29 -6.88
N ASP A 187 -0.74 12.27 -7.10
CA ASP A 187 -1.42 13.03 -8.16
C ASP A 187 -2.00 14.37 -7.64
N ASP A 188 -1.63 14.82 -6.43
CA ASP A 188 -2.11 16.09 -5.87
C ASP A 188 -1.54 17.29 -6.65
N PRO A 189 -2.37 18.26 -7.08
CA PRO A 189 -1.92 19.39 -7.89
C PRO A 189 -1.11 20.45 -7.10
N ASP A 190 -1.10 20.42 -5.77
CA ASP A 190 -0.35 21.37 -4.96
C ASP A 190 1.15 21.00 -4.92
N SER A 191 1.98 21.83 -5.57
CA SER A 191 3.44 21.65 -5.60
C SER A 191 4.10 21.61 -4.20
N ARG A 192 3.44 22.15 -3.17
CA ARG A 192 3.93 22.06 -1.78
C ARG A 192 3.78 20.64 -1.24
N ILE A 193 2.68 19.98 -1.57
CA ILE A 193 2.43 18.59 -1.19
C ILE A 193 3.42 17.68 -1.92
N GLU A 194 3.56 17.85 -3.24
CA GLU A 194 4.54 17.11 -4.06
C GLU A 194 5.95 17.15 -3.45
N LYS A 195 6.44 18.36 -3.12
CA LYS A 195 7.76 18.53 -2.51
C LYS A 195 7.92 17.82 -1.17
N GLU A 196 6.92 17.88 -0.29
CA GLU A 196 7.01 17.25 1.03
C GLU A 196 6.86 15.73 0.94
N LEU A 197 6.12 15.22 -0.05
CA LEU A 197 6.08 13.80 -0.41
C LEU A 197 7.47 13.32 -0.86
N GLU A 198 8.16 14.07 -1.73
CA GLU A 198 9.54 13.75 -2.15
C GLU A 198 10.48 13.68 -0.96
N ILE A 199 10.46 14.68 -0.07
CA ILE A 199 11.28 14.69 1.16
C ILE A 199 11.00 13.45 2.01
N MET A 200 9.72 13.12 2.24
CA MET A 200 9.33 11.95 3.01
C MET A 200 9.89 10.65 2.41
N ILE A 201 9.89 10.51 1.08
CA ILE A 201 10.42 9.35 0.36
C ILE A 201 11.95 9.28 0.42
N GLU A 202 12.65 10.41 0.37
CA GLU A 202 14.11 10.48 0.53
C GLU A 202 14.56 10.14 1.97
N GLU A 203 13.77 10.48 2.98
CA GLU A 203 14.07 10.18 4.38
C GLU A 203 13.76 8.74 4.81
N ILE A 204 13.09 7.96 3.94
CA ILE A 204 12.90 6.53 4.21
C ILE A 204 14.26 5.84 4.27
N LYS A 205 14.48 5.09 5.35
CA LYS A 205 15.59 4.16 5.46
C LYS A 205 15.27 2.93 4.62
N TRP A 206 15.68 2.99 3.36
CA TRP A 206 15.65 1.87 2.41
C TRP A 206 16.52 0.73 2.88
#